data_AF-A0A2N3EHH5-F1
#
_entry.id   AF-A0A2N3EHH5-F1
#
_cell.length_a   1.000
_cell.length_b   1.000
_cell.length_c   1.000
_cell.angle_alpha   90.00
_cell.angle_beta   90.00
_cell.angle_gamma   90.00
#
_symmetry.space_group_name_H-M   'P 1'
#
loop_
_entity.id
_entity.type
_entity.pdbx_description
1 polymer ?
#
loop_
_entity_poly.entity_id
_entity_poly.type
_entity_poly.pdbx_seq_one_letter_code
_entity_poly.pdbx_strand_id
1 'polypeptide(L)'
;MSGRARYFVLFMFFIAVLAAPSSGAEPMTSDRMTPDHRPWGELLQAHVVAPPPADRGATPHFVDYAGLEAGKPGRVALGAYIESLEAVDPATLSRDDQFAFWVNLYNALTVRVVADHYPVASIRDISISPGLFSRGPWGKKLVRVAGRELSLDDIEHVILRPEFGDPRVHYAVNCASWSCPDLALEPYEGATLDAQLDAAARRYVNSPRGVEFRDGRLTASSIFSWYKKDFGGTDAELIAHLRKYAEPELAAALAKVTRVSSYDYDWSLNDAARLEETE
;
A
#
# COMPACT_ATOMS: atom_id res chain seq x y z
N MET A 1 32.43 -16.35 64.98
CA MET A 1 32.87 -17.72 64.64
C MET A 1 31.63 -18.60 64.52
N SER A 2 31.31 -19.05 63.30
CA SER A 2 30.63 -20.34 63.02
C SER A 2 30.37 -20.39 61.52
N GLY A 3 31.30 -21.00 60.79
CA GLY A 3 31.15 -21.26 59.37
C GLY A 3 30.13 -22.36 59.12
N ARG A 4 29.38 -22.23 58.03
CA ARG A 4 28.61 -23.33 57.42
C ARG A 4 29.17 -23.59 56.04
N ALA A 5 29.88 -24.70 55.91
CA ALA A 5 30.26 -25.29 54.65
C ALA A 5 29.00 -25.73 53.88
N ARG A 6 28.96 -25.48 52.58
CA ARG A 6 28.01 -26.13 51.66
C ARG A 6 28.82 -26.79 50.54
N TYR A 7 28.65 -28.09 50.46
CA TYR A 7 29.27 -29.00 49.51
C TYR A 7 28.74 -28.74 48.10
N PHE A 8 29.63 -28.58 47.13
CA PHE A 8 29.33 -28.64 45.70
C PHE A 8 29.40 -30.10 45.25
N VAL A 9 28.28 -30.66 44.78
CA VAL A 9 28.24 -31.96 44.10
C VAL A 9 28.33 -31.69 42.61
N LEU A 10 29.45 -32.09 41.99
CA LEU A 10 29.67 -32.02 40.55
C LEU A 10 29.16 -33.32 39.91
N PHE A 11 28.07 -33.25 39.13
CA PHE A 11 27.61 -34.38 38.30
C PHE A 11 28.26 -34.25 36.91
N MET A 12 29.21 -35.13 36.59
CA MET A 12 29.67 -35.35 35.21
C MET A 12 28.72 -36.34 34.53
N PHE A 13 27.95 -35.88 33.55
CA PHE A 13 27.24 -36.76 32.63
C PHE A 13 28.10 -36.97 31.36
N PHE A 14 28.57 -38.20 31.17
CA PHE A 14 29.04 -38.68 29.88
C PHE A 14 27.82 -39.03 29.01
N ILE A 15 27.63 -38.31 27.90
CA ILE A 15 26.69 -38.71 26.85
C ILE A 15 27.51 -39.32 25.72
N ALA A 16 27.33 -40.63 25.50
CA ALA A 16 27.81 -41.31 24.32
C ALA A 16 26.93 -40.93 23.12
N VAL A 17 27.50 -40.29 22.11
CA VAL A 17 26.82 -40.01 20.83
C VAL A 17 26.99 -41.23 19.93
N LEU A 18 25.91 -42.01 19.78
CA LEU A 18 25.79 -42.97 18.68
C LEU A 18 25.28 -42.21 17.45
N ALA A 19 26.14 -42.07 16.43
CA ALA A 19 25.75 -41.53 15.13
C ALA A 19 24.88 -42.56 14.38
N ALA A 20 23.60 -42.22 14.18
CA ALA A 20 22.74 -42.91 13.22
C ALA A 20 23.03 -42.39 11.80
N PRO A 21 22.90 -43.21 10.76
CA PRO A 21 23.17 -42.78 9.39
C PRO A 21 22.15 -41.73 8.95
N SER A 22 22.64 -40.62 8.40
CA SER A 22 21.82 -39.55 7.84
C SER A 22 21.07 -40.08 6.62
N SER A 23 19.76 -40.31 6.76
CA SER A 23 18.87 -40.34 5.61
C SER A 23 18.82 -38.91 5.06
N GLY A 24 19.40 -38.70 3.88
CA GLY A 24 19.24 -37.47 3.12
C GLY A 24 17.76 -37.31 2.76
N ALA A 25 17.04 -36.57 3.60
CA ALA A 25 15.84 -35.89 3.18
C ALA A 25 16.30 -34.55 2.63
N GLU A 26 16.29 -34.42 1.30
CA GLU A 26 16.18 -33.11 0.65
C GLU A 26 15.08 -32.32 1.38
N PRO A 27 15.29 -31.04 1.76
CA PRO A 27 14.22 -30.26 2.34
C PRO A 27 13.09 -30.20 1.32
N MET A 28 11.94 -30.78 1.65
CA MET A 28 10.71 -30.57 0.90
C MET A 28 10.45 -29.07 0.92
N THR A 29 10.71 -28.41 -0.21
CA THR A 29 10.21 -27.07 -0.47
C THR A 29 8.68 -27.19 -0.38
N SER A 30 8.11 -26.78 0.75
CA SER A 30 6.75 -26.26 0.75
C SER A 30 6.73 -25.25 -0.37
N ASP A 31 6.10 -25.58 -1.48
CA ASP A 31 5.95 -24.68 -2.61
C ASP A 31 5.27 -23.44 -2.02
N ARG A 32 6.06 -22.38 -1.80
CA ARG A 32 5.55 -21.11 -1.31
C ARG A 32 4.71 -20.61 -2.47
N MET A 33 3.41 -20.89 -2.43
CA MET A 33 2.53 -20.46 -3.50
C MET A 33 2.36 -18.95 -3.36
N THR A 34 3.31 -18.21 -3.93
CA THR A 34 3.19 -16.77 -4.12
C THR A 34 1.86 -16.52 -4.82
N PRO A 35 1.04 -15.58 -4.34
CA PRO A 35 -0.26 -15.30 -4.93
C PRO A 35 -0.10 -14.94 -6.41
N ASP A 36 -0.99 -15.48 -7.25
CA ASP A 36 -1.04 -15.12 -8.67
C ASP A 36 -1.78 -13.78 -8.83
N HIS A 37 -1.03 -12.72 -9.12
CA HIS A 37 -1.58 -11.38 -9.33
C HIS A 37 -1.96 -11.07 -10.78
N ARG A 38 -1.81 -12.01 -11.73
CA ARG A 38 -2.19 -11.79 -13.13
C ARG A 38 -3.65 -11.37 -13.32
N PRO A 39 -4.65 -11.97 -12.63
CA PRO A 39 -6.04 -11.52 -12.74
C PRO A 39 -6.24 -10.05 -12.34
N TRP A 40 -5.44 -9.56 -11.37
CA TRP A 40 -5.46 -8.14 -11.01
C TRP A 40 -4.84 -7.26 -12.08
N GLY A 41 -3.72 -7.69 -12.68
CA GLY A 41 -3.14 -7.02 -13.83
C GLY A 41 -4.10 -6.88 -15.02
N GLU A 42 -4.86 -7.93 -15.33
CA GLU A 42 -5.89 -7.89 -16.38
C GLU A 42 -7.01 -6.89 -16.06
N LEU A 43 -7.45 -6.81 -14.80
CA LEU A 43 -8.43 -5.83 -14.35
C LEU A 43 -7.90 -4.40 -14.43
N LEU A 44 -6.66 -4.18 -13.99
CA LEU A 44 -6.00 -2.88 -14.08
C LEU A 44 -5.90 -2.43 -15.54
N GLN A 45 -5.46 -3.31 -16.44
CA GLN A 45 -5.36 -3.02 -17.85
C GLN A 45 -6.71 -2.69 -18.49
N ALA A 46 -7.78 -3.37 -18.07
CA ALA A 46 -9.11 -3.18 -18.63
C ALA A 46 -9.84 -1.94 -18.10
N HIS A 47 -9.59 -1.53 -16.85
CA HIS A 47 -10.41 -0.53 -16.15
C HIS A 47 -9.64 0.67 -15.60
N VAL A 48 -8.31 0.74 -15.76
CA VAL A 48 -7.52 1.89 -15.31
C VAL A 48 -6.93 2.64 -16.50
N VAL A 49 -7.24 3.93 -16.58
CA VAL A 49 -6.80 4.81 -17.66
C VAL A 49 -5.77 5.79 -17.13
N ALA A 50 -4.54 5.69 -17.64
CA ALA A 50 -3.48 6.65 -17.35
C ALA A 50 -3.59 7.88 -18.26
N PRO A 51 -3.49 9.11 -17.71
CA PRO A 51 -3.35 10.32 -18.52
C PRO A 51 -2.08 10.29 -19.38
N PRO A 52 -2.04 11.08 -20.48
CA PRO A 52 -0.84 11.19 -21.31
C PRO A 52 0.39 11.65 -20.51
N PRO A 53 1.62 11.17 -20.82
CA PRO A 53 2.82 11.57 -20.10
C PRO A 53 3.08 13.08 -20.03
N ALA A 54 2.57 13.84 -21.02
CA ALA A 54 2.71 15.29 -21.09
C ALA A 54 2.01 16.04 -19.93
N ASP A 55 1.03 15.41 -19.28
CA ASP A 55 0.30 15.96 -18.12
C ASP A 55 1.18 16.05 -16.85
N ARG A 56 2.35 15.38 -16.85
CA ARG A 56 3.30 15.35 -15.71
C ARG A 56 2.63 14.93 -14.38
N GLY A 57 1.60 14.09 -14.47
CA GLY A 57 0.87 13.56 -13.33
C GLY A 57 -0.03 14.56 -12.62
N ALA A 58 -0.38 15.69 -13.25
CA ALA A 58 -1.36 16.64 -12.71
C ALA A 58 -2.75 16.02 -12.57
N THR A 59 -3.02 15.01 -13.38
CA THR A 59 -4.23 14.19 -13.38
C THR A 59 -3.90 12.81 -12.81
N PRO A 60 -4.76 12.22 -11.95
CA PRO A 60 -4.56 10.86 -11.47
C PRO A 60 -4.78 9.82 -12.56
N HIS A 61 -4.35 8.58 -12.31
CA HIS A 61 -4.96 7.45 -13.01
C HIS A 61 -6.46 7.37 -12.67
N PHE A 62 -7.28 7.28 -13.71
CA PHE A 62 -8.73 7.14 -13.60
C PHE A 62 -9.13 5.68 -13.58
N VAL A 63 -10.22 5.37 -12.87
CA VAL A 63 -10.81 4.03 -12.83
C VAL A 63 -12.21 4.08 -13.43
N ASP A 64 -12.49 3.15 -14.34
CA ASP A 64 -13.82 2.91 -14.90
C ASP A 64 -14.68 2.11 -13.92
N TYR A 65 -15.21 2.81 -12.92
CA TYR A 65 -16.09 2.21 -11.92
C TYR A 65 -17.43 1.77 -12.52
N ALA A 66 -17.91 2.45 -13.57
CA ALA A 66 -19.11 2.05 -14.30
C ALA A 66 -18.92 0.68 -14.97
N GLY A 67 -17.76 0.40 -15.56
CA GLY A 67 -17.40 -0.91 -16.11
C GLY A 67 -17.31 -2.04 -15.07
N LEU A 68 -17.28 -1.69 -13.78
CA LEU A 68 -17.21 -2.61 -12.64
C LEU A 68 -18.54 -2.74 -11.87
N GLU A 69 -19.67 -2.33 -12.46
CA GLU A 69 -21.01 -2.54 -11.89
C GLU A 69 -21.33 -4.03 -11.64
N ALA A 70 -22.23 -4.28 -10.68
CA ALA A 70 -22.69 -5.62 -10.33
C ALA A 70 -23.20 -6.41 -11.56
N GLY A 71 -22.69 -7.62 -11.74
CA GLY A 71 -23.03 -8.51 -12.85
C GLY A 71 -22.16 -8.34 -14.11
N LYS A 72 -21.33 -7.29 -14.21
CA LYS A 72 -20.35 -7.17 -15.30
C LYS A 72 -19.18 -8.13 -15.13
N PRO A 73 -18.55 -8.61 -16.22
CA PRO A 73 -17.42 -9.53 -16.15
C PRO A 73 -16.26 -9.03 -15.27
N GLY A 74 -15.90 -7.74 -15.38
CA GLY A 74 -14.85 -7.14 -14.54
C GLY A 74 -15.17 -7.21 -13.05
N ARG A 75 -16.44 -7.03 -12.68
CA ARG A 75 -16.88 -7.14 -11.29
C ARG A 75 -16.78 -8.57 -10.74
N VAL A 76 -17.14 -9.55 -11.55
CA VAL A 76 -17.01 -10.98 -11.20
C VAL A 76 -15.54 -11.35 -11.04
N ALA A 77 -14.68 -10.93 -11.98
CA ALA A 77 -13.24 -11.18 -11.92
C ALA A 77 -12.59 -10.52 -10.70
N LEU A 78 -12.99 -9.30 -10.34
CA LEU A 78 -12.50 -8.62 -9.13
C LEU A 78 -12.87 -9.38 -7.85
N GLY A 79 -14.10 -9.90 -7.77
CA GLY A 79 -14.53 -10.76 -6.66
C GLY A 79 -13.69 -12.03 -6.56
N ALA A 80 -13.52 -12.75 -7.67
CA ALA A 80 -12.73 -13.98 -7.73
C ALA A 80 -11.26 -13.77 -7.36
N TYR A 81 -10.68 -12.64 -7.78
CA TYR A 81 -9.32 -12.26 -7.39
C TYR A 81 -9.20 -12.00 -5.87
N ILE A 82 -10.14 -11.28 -5.27
CA ILE A 82 -10.09 -11.04 -3.82
C ILE A 82 -10.29 -12.35 -3.04
N GLU A 83 -11.21 -13.21 -3.49
CA GLU A 83 -11.42 -14.53 -2.88
C GLU A 83 -10.16 -15.41 -2.96
N SER A 84 -9.38 -15.33 -4.04
CA SER A 84 -8.12 -16.07 -4.14
C SER A 84 -7.09 -15.59 -3.13
N LEU A 85 -7.05 -14.28 -2.83
CA LEU A 85 -6.18 -13.72 -1.79
C LEU A 85 -6.63 -14.09 -0.38
N GLU A 86 -7.94 -14.24 -0.12
CA GLU A 86 -8.46 -14.69 1.18
C GLU A 86 -7.99 -16.11 1.55
N ALA A 87 -7.69 -16.95 0.54
CA ALA A 87 -7.19 -18.31 0.73
C ALA A 87 -5.69 -18.39 1.05
N VAL A 88 -4.94 -17.30 0.91
CA VAL A 88 -3.50 -17.25 1.19
C VAL A 88 -3.24 -17.06 2.67
N ASP A 89 -2.23 -17.74 3.21
CA ASP A 89 -1.63 -17.42 4.51
C ASP A 89 -0.41 -16.52 4.30
N PRO A 90 -0.51 -15.20 4.55
CA PRO A 90 0.58 -14.26 4.28
C PRO A 90 1.82 -14.55 5.14
N ALA A 91 1.69 -15.24 6.28
CA ALA A 91 2.83 -15.60 7.11
C ALA A 91 3.81 -16.56 6.42
N THR A 92 3.38 -17.25 5.35
CA THR A 92 4.21 -18.17 4.57
C THR A 92 5.03 -17.49 3.47
N LEU A 93 4.69 -16.24 3.15
CA LEU A 93 5.29 -15.47 2.05
C LEU A 93 6.62 -14.83 2.47
N SER A 94 7.46 -14.51 1.48
CA SER A 94 8.63 -13.65 1.71
C SER A 94 8.17 -12.26 2.17
N ARG A 95 9.05 -11.48 2.79
CA ARG A 95 8.69 -10.13 3.25
C ARG A 95 8.18 -9.25 2.11
N ASP A 96 8.83 -9.31 0.95
CA ASP A 96 8.44 -8.49 -0.20
C ASP A 96 7.11 -8.98 -0.80
N ASP A 97 6.90 -10.30 -0.88
CA ASP A 97 5.61 -10.86 -1.30
C ASP A 97 4.48 -10.53 -0.32
N GLN A 98 4.76 -10.44 1.00
CA GLN A 98 3.77 -9.98 1.97
C GLN A 98 3.36 -8.53 1.72
N PHE A 99 4.33 -7.64 1.49
CA PHE A 99 4.02 -6.24 1.18
C PHE A 99 3.17 -6.15 -0.09
N ALA A 100 3.61 -6.81 -1.16
CA ALA A 100 2.92 -6.84 -2.45
C ALA A 100 1.48 -7.38 -2.30
N PHE A 101 1.32 -8.49 -1.58
CA PHE A 101 0.02 -9.08 -1.26
C PHE A 101 -0.91 -8.07 -0.59
N TRP A 102 -0.45 -7.40 0.48
CA TRP A 102 -1.29 -6.47 1.25
C TRP A 102 -1.65 -5.22 0.46
N VAL A 103 -0.72 -4.66 -0.33
CA VAL A 103 -1.01 -3.51 -1.19
C VAL A 103 -2.00 -3.88 -2.29
N ASN A 104 -1.80 -5.01 -2.96
CA ASN A 104 -2.71 -5.45 -4.00
C ASN A 104 -4.11 -5.74 -3.45
N LEU A 105 -4.21 -6.38 -2.29
CA LEU A 105 -5.49 -6.60 -1.60
C LEU A 105 -6.15 -5.28 -1.22
N TYR A 106 -5.41 -4.34 -0.61
CA TYR A 106 -5.94 -3.01 -0.26
C TYR A 106 -6.52 -2.31 -1.48
N ASN A 107 -5.75 -2.23 -2.58
CA ASN A 107 -6.17 -1.54 -3.79
C ASN A 107 -7.38 -2.20 -4.46
N ALA A 108 -7.41 -3.52 -4.55
CA ALA A 108 -8.55 -4.25 -5.08
C ALA A 108 -9.81 -4.04 -4.22
N LEU A 109 -9.66 -3.98 -2.89
CA LEU A 109 -10.76 -3.67 -1.98
C LEU A 109 -11.26 -2.24 -2.11
N THR A 110 -10.38 -1.25 -2.24
CA THR A 110 -10.77 0.13 -2.52
C THR A 110 -11.60 0.20 -3.79
N VAL A 111 -11.13 -0.40 -4.88
CA VAL A 111 -11.86 -0.43 -6.16
C VAL A 111 -13.21 -1.14 -6.01
N ARG A 112 -13.24 -2.29 -5.30
CA ARG A 112 -14.47 -3.03 -5.03
C ARG A 112 -15.49 -2.17 -4.28
N VAL A 113 -15.06 -1.49 -3.22
CA VAL A 113 -15.92 -0.64 -2.40
C VAL A 113 -16.48 0.52 -3.20
N VAL A 114 -15.66 1.23 -3.96
CA VAL A 114 -16.17 2.34 -4.78
C VAL A 114 -17.19 1.83 -5.81
N ALA A 115 -16.88 0.73 -6.51
CA ALA A 115 -17.80 0.17 -7.50
C ALA A 115 -19.12 -0.38 -6.89
N ASP A 116 -19.15 -0.83 -5.63
CA ASP A 116 -20.40 -1.21 -4.93
C ASP A 116 -21.33 -0.02 -4.67
N HIS A 117 -20.76 1.17 -4.58
CA HIS A 117 -21.46 2.38 -4.20
C HIS A 117 -21.55 3.40 -5.33
N TYR A 118 -21.01 3.09 -6.50
CA TYR A 118 -21.04 3.95 -7.67
C TYR A 118 -22.49 4.19 -8.15
N PRO A 119 -22.87 5.42 -8.56
CA PRO A 119 -22.04 6.64 -8.62
C PRO A 119 -21.92 7.37 -7.27
N VAL A 120 -20.71 7.86 -6.97
CA VAL A 120 -20.39 8.72 -5.81
C VAL A 120 -19.41 9.82 -6.21
N ALA A 121 -19.52 11.00 -5.58
CA ALA A 121 -18.61 12.11 -5.86
C ALA A 121 -17.25 11.93 -5.15
N SER A 122 -17.23 11.27 -4.00
CA SER A 122 -16.03 10.97 -3.23
C SER A 122 -16.16 9.64 -2.49
N ILE A 123 -15.05 8.91 -2.32
CA ILE A 123 -14.98 7.75 -1.42
C ILE A 123 -15.43 8.09 0.02
N ARG A 124 -15.26 9.35 0.44
CA ARG A 124 -15.67 9.82 1.79
C ARG A 124 -17.17 9.79 2.00
N ASP A 125 -17.96 9.78 0.94
CA ASP A 125 -19.41 9.75 1.00
C ASP A 125 -19.93 8.32 1.26
N ILE A 126 -19.08 7.30 1.08
CA ILE A 126 -19.40 5.90 1.34
C ILE A 126 -19.37 5.62 2.86
N SER A 127 -20.48 5.92 3.53
CA SER A 127 -20.59 5.85 5.00
C SER A 127 -20.98 4.46 5.50
N ILE A 128 -20.14 3.46 5.26
CA ILE A 128 -20.37 2.05 5.64
C ILE A 128 -19.55 1.58 6.84
N SER A 129 -18.63 2.40 7.32
CA SER A 129 -17.85 2.13 8.54
C SER A 129 -18.76 2.07 9.78
N PRO A 130 -18.38 1.33 10.84
CA PRO A 130 -19.18 1.28 12.06
C PRO A 130 -19.13 2.62 12.83
N GLY A 131 -20.28 3.03 13.39
CA GLY A 131 -20.40 4.22 14.25
C GLY A 131 -21.24 5.34 13.63
N LEU A 132 -21.97 6.08 14.46
CA LEU A 132 -23.02 7.02 14.02
C LEU A 132 -22.53 8.27 13.27
N PHE A 133 -21.22 8.43 13.09
CA PHE A 133 -20.59 9.59 12.46
C PHE A 133 -19.35 9.23 11.62
N SER A 134 -19.19 7.96 11.25
CA SER A 134 -18.05 7.54 10.46
C SER A 134 -18.13 8.14 9.06
N ARG A 135 -17.02 8.70 8.56
CA ARG A 135 -16.88 9.18 7.18
C ARG A 135 -16.02 8.21 6.39
N GLY A 136 -16.51 7.83 5.21
CA GLY A 136 -15.85 6.88 4.32
C GLY A 136 -15.85 5.42 4.82
N PRO A 137 -15.27 4.51 4.02
CA PRO A 137 -15.47 3.08 4.17
C PRO A 137 -14.38 2.37 4.98
N TRP A 138 -13.34 3.08 5.41
CA TRP A 138 -12.08 2.46 5.84
C TRP A 138 -12.16 1.55 7.08
N GLY A 139 -13.15 1.75 7.95
CA GLY A 139 -13.36 0.94 9.16
C GLY A 139 -14.27 -0.27 8.96
N LYS A 140 -14.90 -0.43 7.78
CA LYS A 140 -15.77 -1.57 7.49
C LYS A 140 -14.93 -2.85 7.32
N LYS A 141 -15.31 -3.94 8.00
CA LYS A 141 -14.75 -5.28 7.72
C LYS A 141 -15.22 -5.76 6.36
N LEU A 142 -14.27 -6.06 5.47
CA LEU A 142 -14.51 -6.33 4.04
C LEU A 142 -14.10 -7.73 3.61
N VAL A 143 -13.11 -8.33 4.28
CA VAL A 143 -12.52 -9.64 3.92
C VAL A 143 -12.07 -10.41 5.14
N ARG A 144 -11.83 -11.72 4.98
CA ARG A 144 -11.17 -12.54 6.00
C ARG A 144 -9.89 -13.16 5.45
N VAL A 145 -8.74 -12.82 6.03
CA VAL A 145 -7.44 -13.42 5.68
C VAL A 145 -6.84 -14.07 6.92
N ALA A 146 -6.36 -15.31 6.80
CA ALA A 146 -5.79 -16.08 7.91
C ALA A 146 -6.67 -16.03 9.20
N GLY A 147 -7.99 -16.16 9.04
CA GLY A 147 -8.97 -16.15 10.12
C GLY A 147 -9.35 -14.77 10.68
N ARG A 148 -8.67 -13.69 10.28
CA ARG A 148 -8.90 -12.31 10.78
C ARG A 148 -9.82 -11.54 9.83
N GLU A 149 -10.85 -10.89 10.38
CA GLU A 149 -11.65 -9.92 9.63
C GLU A 149 -10.91 -8.60 9.51
N LEU A 150 -10.73 -8.12 8.28
CA LEU A 150 -9.91 -6.95 7.97
C LEU A 150 -10.74 -5.86 7.26
N SER A 151 -10.48 -4.62 7.62
CA SER A 151 -10.86 -3.41 6.92
C SER A 151 -9.67 -2.81 6.16
N LEU A 152 -9.91 -1.75 5.38
CA LEU A 152 -8.82 -0.97 4.76
C LEU A 152 -7.89 -0.38 5.84
N ASP A 153 -8.45 0.18 6.93
CA ASP A 153 -7.68 0.68 8.07
C ASP A 153 -6.82 -0.41 8.71
N ASP A 154 -7.31 -1.64 8.86
CA ASP A 154 -6.50 -2.73 9.41
C ASP A 154 -5.32 -3.07 8.50
N ILE A 155 -5.56 -3.15 7.19
CA ILE A 155 -4.50 -3.46 6.22
C ILE A 155 -3.44 -2.36 6.21
N GLU A 156 -3.85 -1.08 6.19
CA GLU A 156 -2.90 0.03 6.13
C GLU A 156 -2.22 0.31 7.48
N HIS A 157 -3.00 0.53 8.55
CA HIS A 157 -2.51 1.08 9.81
C HIS A 157 -2.07 0.03 10.83
N VAL A 158 -2.55 -1.21 10.72
CA VAL A 158 -2.17 -2.30 11.64
C VAL A 158 -1.13 -3.22 11.01
N ILE A 159 -1.15 -3.39 9.68
CA ILE A 159 -0.25 -4.31 8.97
C ILE A 159 0.82 -3.55 8.19
N LEU A 160 0.48 -2.85 7.10
CA LEU A 160 1.46 -2.29 6.17
C LEU A 160 2.39 -1.27 6.85
N ARG A 161 1.84 -0.25 7.52
CA ARG A 161 2.67 0.81 8.10
C ARG A 161 3.57 0.30 9.24
N PRO A 162 3.06 -0.45 10.25
CA PRO A 162 3.89 -0.86 11.38
C PRO A 162 4.88 -1.98 11.05
N GLU A 163 4.47 -2.98 10.25
CA GLU A 163 5.29 -4.17 10.00
C GLU A 163 6.44 -3.88 9.02
N PHE A 164 6.23 -2.95 8.09
CA PHE A 164 7.20 -2.64 7.04
C PHE A 164 8.05 -1.40 7.33
N GLY A 165 7.47 -0.38 7.97
CA GLY A 165 8.18 0.86 8.28
C GLY A 165 8.70 1.60 7.06
N ASP A 166 8.13 1.32 5.88
CA ASP A 166 8.53 1.91 4.61
C ASP A 166 7.56 3.06 4.24
N PRO A 167 8.01 4.33 4.17
CA PRO A 167 7.15 5.45 3.81
C PRO A 167 6.55 5.33 2.41
N ARG A 168 7.11 4.48 1.54
CA ARG A 168 6.60 4.27 0.17
C ARG A 168 5.25 3.55 0.14
N VAL A 169 4.79 2.97 1.25
CA VAL A 169 3.41 2.47 1.38
C VAL A 169 2.38 3.51 0.95
N HIS A 170 2.62 4.78 1.30
CA HIS A 170 1.72 5.89 0.99
C HIS A 170 1.60 6.18 -0.49
N TYR A 171 2.58 5.76 -1.30
CA TYR A 171 2.54 5.87 -2.76
C TYR A 171 1.97 4.62 -3.43
N ALA A 172 1.84 3.53 -2.69
CA ALA A 172 1.44 2.23 -3.21
C ALA A 172 -0.06 1.94 -2.99
N VAL A 173 -0.61 2.44 -1.88
CA VAL A 173 -2.05 2.35 -1.58
C VAL A 173 -2.81 3.50 -2.22
N ASN A 174 -3.85 3.19 -2.98
CA ASN A 174 -4.73 4.15 -3.61
C ASN A 174 -6.05 4.25 -2.86
N CYS A 175 -6.47 5.48 -2.61
CA CYS A 175 -7.65 5.86 -1.86
C CYS A 175 -8.75 6.46 -2.75
N ALA A 176 -8.70 6.18 -4.05
CA ALA A 176 -9.70 6.53 -5.06
C ALA A 176 -10.03 8.03 -5.20
N SER A 177 -9.13 8.92 -4.82
CA SER A 177 -9.34 10.37 -4.96
C SER A 177 -8.38 11.03 -5.94
N TRP A 178 -8.73 12.24 -6.35
CA TRP A 178 -7.97 13.06 -7.28
C TRP A 178 -6.53 13.28 -6.81
N SER A 179 -6.34 13.69 -5.55
CA SER A 179 -4.99 13.95 -5.01
C SER A 179 -4.25 12.71 -4.52
N CYS A 180 -4.85 11.53 -4.52
CA CYS A 180 -4.20 10.30 -4.05
C CYS A 180 -3.07 9.87 -5.01
N PRO A 181 -1.99 9.24 -4.53
CA PRO A 181 -1.05 8.57 -5.42
C PRO A 181 -1.75 7.61 -6.38
N ASP A 182 -1.18 7.49 -7.58
CA ASP A 182 -1.83 6.77 -8.67
C ASP A 182 -2.03 5.29 -8.31
N LEU A 183 -3.21 4.76 -8.66
CA LEU A 183 -3.39 3.32 -8.70
C LEU A 183 -2.41 2.75 -9.75
N ALA A 184 -1.53 1.84 -9.35
CA ALA A 184 -0.55 1.25 -10.25
C ALA A 184 -1.22 0.58 -11.47
N LEU A 185 -0.56 0.61 -12.63
CA LEU A 185 -1.07 -0.03 -13.85
C LEU A 185 -0.76 -1.53 -13.91
N GLU A 186 0.12 -1.98 -13.02
CA GLU A 186 0.53 -3.37 -12.87
C GLU A 186 0.43 -3.75 -11.40
N PRO A 187 0.16 -5.03 -11.08
CA PRO A 187 0.18 -5.50 -9.71
C PRO A 187 1.58 -5.33 -9.10
N TYR A 188 1.64 -5.10 -7.79
CA TYR A 188 2.90 -5.19 -7.07
C TYR A 188 3.34 -6.66 -6.98
N GLU A 189 4.63 -6.94 -7.17
CA GLU A 189 5.18 -8.30 -7.06
C GLU A 189 6.45 -8.28 -6.21
N GLY A 190 6.66 -9.29 -5.35
CA GLY A 190 7.82 -9.29 -4.45
C GLY A 190 9.16 -9.20 -5.19
N ALA A 191 9.27 -9.82 -6.37
CA ALA A 191 10.49 -9.82 -7.17
C ALA A 191 10.87 -8.43 -7.73
N THR A 192 9.90 -7.52 -7.91
CA THR A 192 10.11 -6.18 -8.49
C THR A 192 9.69 -5.04 -7.56
N LEU A 193 9.27 -5.38 -6.34
CA LEU A 193 8.62 -4.48 -5.40
C LEU A 193 9.40 -3.18 -5.17
N ASP A 194 10.69 -3.27 -4.88
CA ASP A 194 11.50 -2.10 -4.54
C ASP A 194 11.54 -1.08 -5.70
N ALA A 195 11.69 -1.58 -6.93
CA ALA A 195 11.68 -0.76 -8.14
C ALA A 195 10.29 -0.15 -8.39
N GLN A 196 9.21 -0.91 -8.17
CA GLN A 196 7.84 -0.42 -8.30
C GLN A 196 7.54 0.69 -7.27
N LEU A 197 7.96 0.50 -6.02
CA LEU A 197 7.77 1.48 -4.95
C LEU A 197 8.57 2.77 -5.19
N ASP A 198 9.82 2.65 -5.64
CA ASP A 198 10.63 3.81 -6.02
C ASP A 198 10.04 4.55 -7.22
N ALA A 199 9.50 3.83 -8.21
CA ALA A 199 8.83 4.44 -9.35
C ALA A 199 7.55 5.19 -8.93
N ALA A 200 6.72 4.59 -8.06
CA ALA A 200 5.53 5.23 -7.51
C ALA A 200 5.87 6.49 -6.71
N ALA A 201 6.92 6.44 -5.88
CA ALA A 201 7.43 7.57 -5.13
C ALA A 201 7.90 8.71 -6.04
N ARG A 202 8.73 8.42 -7.06
CA ARG A 202 9.17 9.41 -8.04
C ARG A 202 7.99 10.04 -8.76
N ARG A 203 7.06 9.23 -9.24
CA ARG A 203 5.88 9.72 -9.97
C ARG A 203 5.07 10.70 -9.13
N TYR A 204 4.77 10.34 -7.87
CA TYR A 204 3.96 11.19 -7.02
C TYR A 204 4.69 12.44 -6.55
N VAL A 205 5.96 12.33 -6.14
CA VAL A 205 6.75 13.48 -5.67
C VAL A 205 6.92 14.53 -6.77
N ASN A 206 6.98 14.13 -8.04
CA ASN A 206 7.13 15.04 -9.17
C ASN A 206 5.80 15.47 -9.80
N SER A 207 4.67 15.02 -9.26
CA SER A 207 3.34 15.49 -9.64
C SER A 207 2.97 16.74 -8.84
N PRO A 208 2.27 17.73 -9.42
CA PRO A 208 1.75 18.86 -8.66
C PRO A 208 0.69 18.45 -7.61
N ARG A 209 0.11 17.25 -7.72
CA ARG A 209 -0.76 16.66 -6.69
C ARG A 209 0.02 16.22 -5.46
N GLY A 210 1.31 15.89 -5.62
CA GLY A 210 2.21 15.49 -4.53
C GLY A 210 2.99 16.67 -3.99
N VAL A 211 3.77 17.35 -4.84
CA VAL A 211 4.63 18.48 -4.44
C VAL A 211 4.68 19.53 -5.54
N GLU A 212 4.50 20.79 -5.15
CA GLU A 212 4.71 21.92 -6.05
C GLU A 212 5.16 23.18 -5.31
N PHE A 213 5.62 24.15 -6.09
CA PHE A 213 5.93 25.49 -5.60
C PHE A 213 4.91 26.49 -6.14
N ARG A 214 4.14 27.11 -5.25
CA ARG A 214 3.23 28.23 -5.58
C ARG A 214 3.79 29.52 -5.00
N ASP A 215 4.03 30.53 -5.83
CA ASP A 215 4.64 31.81 -5.42
C ASP A 215 5.95 31.65 -4.61
N GLY A 216 6.77 30.67 -5.00
CA GLY A 216 8.04 30.35 -4.33
C GLY A 216 7.89 29.64 -2.99
N ARG A 217 6.68 29.21 -2.61
CA ARG A 217 6.38 28.49 -1.38
C ARG A 217 6.06 27.03 -1.66
N LEU A 218 6.63 26.13 -0.88
CA LEU A 218 6.39 24.68 -0.99
C LEU A 218 4.97 24.32 -0.54
N THR A 219 4.15 23.85 -1.46
CA THR A 219 2.87 23.19 -1.19
C THR A 219 3.05 21.69 -1.39
N ALA A 220 2.53 20.88 -0.47
CA ALA A 220 2.59 19.43 -0.57
C ALA A 220 1.21 18.81 -0.36
N SER A 221 1.04 17.57 -0.79
CA SER A 221 -0.17 16.80 -0.49
C SER A 221 -0.41 16.65 1.01
N SER A 222 -1.68 16.70 1.43
CA SER A 222 -2.05 16.47 2.83
C SER A 222 -1.64 15.09 3.36
N ILE A 223 -1.33 14.10 2.52
CA ILE A 223 -0.79 12.81 2.97
C ILE A 223 0.50 12.99 3.79
N PHE A 224 1.33 13.98 3.42
CA PHE A 224 2.57 14.27 4.13
C PHE A 224 2.33 14.93 5.49
N SER A 225 1.15 15.50 5.70
CA SER A 225 0.70 16.04 6.99
C SER A 225 0.08 14.94 7.86
N TRP A 226 -0.85 14.17 7.31
CA TRP A 226 -1.55 13.09 8.02
C TRP A 226 -0.59 11.98 8.48
N TYR A 227 0.38 11.63 7.63
CA TYR A 227 1.36 10.57 7.89
C TYR A 227 2.76 11.10 8.15
N LYS A 228 2.88 12.34 8.64
CA LYS A 228 4.17 13.02 8.84
C LYS A 228 5.20 12.18 9.60
N LYS A 229 4.76 11.40 10.60
CA LYS A 229 5.62 10.50 11.39
C LYS A 229 6.31 9.44 10.52
N ASP A 230 5.62 8.94 9.51
CA ASP A 230 6.15 7.89 8.64
C ASP A 230 7.25 8.46 7.71
N PHE A 231 7.23 9.77 7.45
CA PHE A 231 8.26 10.51 6.71
C PHE A 231 9.33 11.15 7.62
N GLY A 232 9.47 10.67 8.87
CA GLY A 232 10.47 11.13 9.85
C GLY A 232 9.92 12.03 10.95
N GLY A 233 8.79 12.71 10.73
CA GLY A 233 8.08 13.49 11.75
C GLY A 233 8.37 15.00 11.73
N THR A 234 9.42 15.44 11.04
CA THR A 234 9.73 16.87 10.85
C THR A 234 9.68 17.30 9.39
N ASP A 235 9.54 18.60 9.14
CA ASP A 235 9.59 19.13 7.76
C ASP A 235 10.95 18.91 7.11
N ALA A 236 12.03 18.97 7.88
CA ALA A 236 13.38 18.76 7.37
C ALA A 236 13.57 17.32 6.85
N GLU A 237 13.08 16.32 7.61
CA GLU A 237 13.11 14.92 7.21
C GLU A 237 12.17 14.64 6.04
N LEU A 238 10.98 15.23 6.05
CA LEU A 238 10.06 15.15 4.92
C LEU A 238 10.72 15.73 3.65
N ILE A 239 11.30 16.93 3.71
CA ILE A 239 11.99 17.54 2.56
C ILE A 239 13.16 16.68 2.10
N ALA A 240 13.91 16.06 3.02
CA ALA A 240 14.98 15.12 2.67
C ALA A 240 14.43 13.88 1.94
N HIS A 241 13.32 13.32 2.41
CA HIS A 241 12.61 12.23 1.74
C HIS A 241 12.13 12.63 0.35
N LEU A 242 11.48 13.79 0.20
CA LEU A 242 11.04 14.31 -1.10
C LEU A 242 12.22 14.46 -2.06
N ARG A 243 13.36 15.00 -1.60
CA ARG A 243 14.57 15.15 -2.42
C ARG A 243 15.16 13.85 -2.93
N LYS A 244 14.94 12.70 -2.26
CA LYS A 244 15.38 11.38 -2.73
C LYS A 244 14.67 10.98 -4.04
N TYR A 245 13.44 11.44 -4.21
CA TYR A 245 12.55 11.05 -5.31
C TYR A 245 12.28 12.18 -6.32
N ALA A 246 12.66 13.41 -5.98
CA ALA A 246 12.51 14.56 -6.85
C ALA A 246 13.46 14.51 -8.07
N GLU A 247 12.94 14.92 -9.23
CA GLU A 247 13.72 15.21 -10.43
C GLU A 247 14.63 16.44 -10.19
N PRO A 248 15.71 16.63 -10.99
CA PRO A 248 16.76 17.60 -10.70
C PRO A 248 16.27 19.03 -10.41
N GLU A 249 15.28 19.51 -11.17
CA GLU A 249 14.71 20.86 -11.00
C GLU A 249 13.98 21.02 -9.66
N LEU A 250 13.12 20.05 -9.33
CA LEU A 250 12.39 20.04 -8.06
C LEU A 250 13.34 19.83 -6.88
N ALA A 251 14.33 18.94 -7.00
CA ALA A 251 15.34 18.72 -5.97
C ALA A 251 16.14 20.00 -5.65
N ALA A 252 16.48 20.79 -6.67
CA ALA A 252 17.14 22.08 -6.51
C ALA A 252 16.25 23.14 -5.86
N ALA A 253 14.95 23.13 -6.14
CA ALA A 253 13.97 24.01 -5.49
C ALA A 253 13.78 23.63 -4.01
N LEU A 254 13.62 22.33 -3.73
CA LEU A 254 13.48 21.78 -2.37
C LEU A 254 14.70 22.08 -1.48
N ALA A 255 15.90 22.17 -2.05
CA ALA A 255 17.10 22.55 -1.32
C ALA A 255 17.08 23.99 -0.75
N LYS A 256 16.17 24.85 -1.22
CA LYS A 256 16.06 26.26 -0.82
C LYS A 256 15.02 26.49 0.29
N VAL A 257 14.29 25.47 0.71
CA VAL A 257 13.24 25.57 1.72
C VAL A 257 13.52 24.63 2.89
N THR A 258 13.01 25.02 4.06
CA THR A 258 13.17 24.27 5.32
C THR A 258 11.84 23.82 5.92
N ARG A 259 10.72 24.24 5.31
CA ARG A 259 9.37 23.94 5.78
C ARG A 259 8.38 23.78 4.63
N VAL A 260 7.34 23.00 4.87
CA VAL A 260 6.15 22.98 4.01
C VAL A 260 5.29 24.19 4.39
N SER A 261 4.84 24.94 3.39
CA SER A 261 4.08 26.18 3.59
C SER A 261 2.57 25.96 3.66
N SER A 262 2.07 24.96 2.93
CA SER A 262 0.65 24.64 2.83
C SER A 262 0.47 23.18 2.42
N TYR A 263 -0.70 22.62 2.77
CA TYR A 263 -1.10 21.29 2.38
C TYR A 263 -2.47 21.34 1.71
N ASP A 264 -2.59 20.67 0.56
CA ASP A 264 -3.84 20.57 -0.20
C ASP A 264 -4.20 19.12 -0.44
N TYR A 265 -5.50 18.87 -0.65
CA TYR A 265 -5.99 17.55 -1.03
C TYR A 265 -7.41 17.62 -1.60
N ASP A 266 -7.57 17.17 -2.84
CA ASP A 266 -8.86 17.02 -3.49
C ASP A 266 -9.36 15.57 -3.33
N TRP A 267 -10.53 15.46 -2.71
CA TRP A 267 -11.22 14.19 -2.42
C TRP A 267 -12.18 13.74 -3.52
N SER A 268 -12.31 14.50 -4.61
CA SER A 268 -13.11 14.13 -5.78
C SER A 268 -12.66 12.77 -6.30
N LEU A 269 -13.62 11.92 -6.68
CA LEU A 269 -13.33 10.57 -7.13
C LEU A 269 -12.44 10.57 -8.40
N ASN A 270 -11.46 9.67 -8.45
CA ASN A 270 -10.62 9.43 -9.64
C ASN A 270 -11.38 8.61 -10.70
N ASP A 271 -12.49 9.16 -11.17
CA ASP A 271 -13.44 8.51 -12.06
C ASP A 271 -13.14 8.76 -13.55
N ALA A 272 -13.15 7.69 -14.36
CA ALA A 272 -12.98 7.77 -15.80
C ALA A 272 -14.10 8.54 -16.52
N ALA A 273 -15.30 8.65 -15.93
CA ALA A 273 -16.39 9.45 -16.49
C ALA A 273 -16.00 10.94 -16.71
N ARG A 274 -14.98 11.44 -15.99
CA ARG A 274 -14.47 12.81 -16.14
C ARG A 274 -13.72 13.04 -17.45
N LEU A 275 -13.26 11.98 -18.13
CA LEU A 275 -12.61 12.09 -19.43
C LEU A 275 -13.60 12.48 -20.53
N GLU A 276 -14.85 12.02 -20.42
CA GLU A 276 -15.92 12.29 -21.38
C GLU A 276 -16.44 13.73 -21.29
N GLU A 277 -16.28 14.40 -20.14
CA GLU A 277 -16.71 15.79 -19.94
C GLU A 277 -15.75 16.82 -20.58
N THR A 278 -14.58 16.39 -21.04
CA THR A 278 -13.53 17.26 -21.61
C THR A 278 -13.45 17.24 -23.14
N GLU A 279 -14.31 16.48 -23.82
CA GLU A 279 -14.48 16.48 -25.28
C GLU A 279 -15.70 17.32 -25.72
#